data_AF-A0A2U2HFL7-F1
#
_entry.id   AF-A0A2U2HFL7-F1
#
_cell.length_a   1.000
_cell.length_b   1.000
_cell.length_c   1.000
_cell.angle_alpha   90.00
_cell.angle_beta   90.00
_cell.angle_gamma   90.00
#
_symmetry.space_group_name_H-M   'P 1'
#
loop_
_entity.id
_entity.type
_entity.pdbx_description
1 polymer ?
#
loop_
_entity_poly.entity_id
_entity_poly.type
_entity_poly.pdbx_seq_one_letter_code
_entity_poly.pdbx_strand_id
1 'polypeptide(L)'
;MDVMGKLPRAFKLSDPKFQRAVTLADAYRLLFRFVEQYNARGESSTANLLGDLSLEIWGDGGSGDPAQLEDFLVVARELLGAFGDAS
;
A
#
# COMPACT_ATOMS: atom_id res chain seq x y z
N MET A 1 -1.84 -6.59 35.10
CA MET A 1 -2.80 -6.28 34.03
C MET A 1 -1.98 -5.87 32.82
N ASP A 2 -1.79 -6.78 31.88
CA ASP A 2 -1.04 -6.51 30.65
C ASP A 2 -2.05 -6.24 29.55
N VAL A 3 -2.30 -4.95 29.29
CA VAL A 3 -3.18 -4.46 28.22
C VAL A 3 -2.38 -3.63 27.23
N MET A 4 -1.20 -4.12 26.82
CA MET A 4 -0.65 -3.75 25.53
C MET A 4 -1.29 -4.66 24.48
N GLY A 5 -2.51 -4.31 24.08
CA GLY A 5 -3.13 -4.88 22.89
C GLY A 5 -2.14 -4.75 21.74
N LYS A 6 -1.74 -5.88 21.15
CA LYS A 6 -0.78 -5.91 20.04
C LYS A 6 -1.22 -4.89 19.00
N LEU A 7 -0.40 -3.86 18.78
CA LEU A 7 -0.57 -2.95 17.66
C LEU A 7 -0.71 -3.80 16.39
N PRO A 8 -1.70 -3.53 15.52
CA PRO A 8 -1.88 -4.29 14.28
C PRO A 8 -0.56 -4.25 13.51
N ARG A 9 -0.12 -5.41 13.04
CA ARG A 9 1.13 -5.55 12.29
C ARG A 9 1.02 -4.70 11.02
N ALA A 10 1.96 -3.78 10.83
CA ALA A 10 2.11 -3.03 9.59
C ALA A 10 2.36 -3.99 8.41
N PHE A 11 1.75 -3.69 7.26
CA PHE A 11 1.97 -4.45 6.04
C PHE A 11 3.40 -4.29 5.52
N LYS A 12 3.87 -5.31 4.81
CA LYS A 12 5.15 -5.32 4.12
C LYS A 12 4.95 -5.78 2.69
N LEU A 13 5.76 -5.29 1.76
CA LEU A 13 5.70 -5.77 0.37
C LEU A 13 6.00 -7.27 0.23
N SER A 14 6.68 -7.88 1.19
CA SER A 14 6.90 -9.34 1.24
C SER A 14 5.66 -10.12 1.68
N ASP A 15 4.59 -9.47 2.17
CA ASP A 15 3.37 -10.16 2.56
C ASP A 15 2.66 -10.74 1.31
N PRO A 16 2.04 -11.94 1.39
CA PRO A 16 1.46 -12.65 0.24
C PRO A 16 0.46 -11.83 -0.59
N LYS A 17 -0.25 -10.90 0.04
CA LYS A 17 -1.21 -10.00 -0.60
C LYS A 17 -0.59 -9.06 -1.65
N PHE A 18 0.72 -8.80 -1.58
CA PHE A 18 1.45 -8.01 -2.57
C PHE A 18 2.11 -8.86 -3.67
N GLN A 19 1.98 -10.19 -3.62
CA GLN A 19 2.66 -11.12 -4.54
C GLN A 19 1.81 -11.49 -5.78
N ARG A 20 0.85 -10.65 -6.15
CA ARG A 20 -0.02 -10.87 -7.33
C ARG A 20 0.68 -10.40 -8.60
N ALA A 21 0.78 -11.28 -9.60
CA ALA A 21 1.19 -10.88 -10.95
C ALA A 21 0.10 -10.02 -11.60
N VAL A 22 0.51 -8.90 -12.22
CA VAL A 22 -0.38 -7.93 -12.89
C VAL A 22 0.17 -7.56 -14.26
N THR A 23 -0.68 -7.11 -15.18
CA THR A 23 -0.21 -6.58 -16.47
C THR A 23 0.38 -5.18 -16.29
N LEU A 24 1.15 -4.69 -17.28
CA LEU A 24 1.63 -3.30 -17.27
C LEU A 24 0.47 -2.29 -17.27
N ALA A 25 -0.66 -2.62 -17.92
CA ALA A 25 -1.85 -1.79 -17.92
C ALA A 25 -2.47 -1.69 -16.52
N ASP A 26 -2.52 -2.80 -15.78
CA ASP A 26 -2.97 -2.84 -14.40
C ASP A 26 -2.05 -2.03 -13.49
N ALA A 27 -0.73 -2.20 -13.64
CA ALA A 27 0.25 -1.44 -12.86
C ALA A 27 0.11 0.07 -13.06
N TYR A 28 -0.10 0.53 -14.30
CA TYR A 28 -0.30 1.94 -14.61
C TYR A 28 -1.60 2.49 -13.98
N ARG A 29 -2.71 1.72 -14.08
CA ARG A 29 -4.00 2.10 -13.49
C ARG A 29 -3.96 2.15 -11.97
N LEU A 30 -3.27 1.20 -11.34
CA LEU A 30 -3.03 1.18 -9.89
C LEU A 30 -2.30 2.43 -9.45
N LEU A 31 -1.17 2.76 -10.10
CA LEU A 31 -0.39 3.96 -9.76
C LEU A 31 -1.24 5.23 -9.88
N PHE A 32 -1.97 5.39 -10.99
CA PHE A 32 -2.81 6.57 -11.21
C PHE A 32 -3.87 6.72 -10.10
N ARG A 33 -4.60 5.65 -9.78
CA ARG A 33 -5.67 5.68 -8.78
C ARG A 33 -5.14 5.85 -7.37
N PHE A 34 -3.97 5.30 -7.07
CA PHE A 34 -3.30 5.52 -5.79
C PHE A 34 -2.92 6.99 -5.60
N VAL A 35 -2.33 7.63 -6.61
CA VAL A 35 -2.00 9.07 -6.57
C VAL A 35 -3.26 9.93 -6.46
N GLU A 36 -4.34 9.57 -7.17
CA GLU A 36 -5.62 10.26 -7.06
C GLU A 36 -6.18 10.18 -5.62
N GLN A 37 -6.13 9.01 -4.99
CA GLN A 37 -6.56 8.83 -3.60
C GLN A 37 -5.68 9.61 -2.62
N TYR A 38 -4.36 9.61 -2.81
CA TYR A 38 -3.43 10.39 -2.00
C TYR A 38 -3.77 11.89 -2.07
N ASN A 39 -3.98 12.40 -3.29
CA ASN A 39 -4.38 13.80 -3.51
C ASN A 39 -5.75 14.14 -2.92
N ALA A 40 -6.69 13.20 -2.91
CA ALA A 40 -8.03 13.41 -2.33
C ALA A 40 -7.99 13.67 -0.81
N ARG A 41 -6.88 13.35 -0.13
CA ARG A 41 -6.67 13.66 1.29
C ARG A 41 -6.19 15.08 1.55
N GLY A 42 -6.01 15.88 0.50
CA GLY A 42 -5.44 17.23 0.56
C GLY A 42 -3.91 17.25 0.44
N GLU A 43 -3.27 16.09 0.28
CA GLU A 43 -1.82 15.98 0.07
C GLU A 43 -1.48 16.10 -1.41
N SER A 44 -0.80 17.17 -1.84
CA SER A 44 -0.46 17.37 -3.25
C SER A 44 1.06 17.44 -3.52
N SER A 45 1.88 17.19 -2.50
CA SER A 45 3.33 17.28 -2.60
C SER A 45 3.92 16.00 -3.14
N THR A 46 4.55 16.06 -4.33
CA THR A 46 5.31 14.95 -4.89
C THR A 46 6.46 14.52 -3.98
N ALA A 47 7.09 15.45 -3.25
CA ALA A 47 8.16 15.12 -2.32
C ALA A 47 7.64 14.33 -1.10
N ASN A 48 6.45 14.68 -0.59
CA ASN A 48 5.82 13.93 0.50
C ASN A 48 5.44 12.54 0.02
N LEU A 49 4.78 12.43 -1.15
CA LEU A 49 4.43 11.14 -1.75
C LEU A 49 5.66 10.22 -1.89
N LEU A 50 6.78 10.74 -2.39
CA LEU A 50 8.00 9.96 -2.54
C LEU A 50 8.63 9.57 -1.20
N GLY A 51 8.55 10.45 -0.19
CA GLY A 51 8.98 10.14 1.17
C GLY A 51 8.14 9.03 1.80
N ASP A 52 6.82 9.10 1.65
CA ASP A 52 5.89 8.11 2.17
C ASP A 52 6.05 6.76 1.46
N LEU A 53 6.22 6.76 0.14
CA LEU A 53 6.49 5.55 -0.65
C LEU A 53 7.89 4.97 -0.43
N SER A 54 8.79 5.67 0.26
CA SER A 54 10.16 5.22 0.44
C SER A 54 10.22 3.95 1.29
N LEU A 55 10.74 2.87 0.68
CA LEU A 55 10.88 1.54 1.29
C LEU A 55 12.24 1.35 1.97
N GLU A 56 13.20 2.21 1.63
CA GLU A 56 14.58 2.13 2.10
C GLU A 56 14.74 2.69 3.52
N ILE A 57 13.78 3.48 3.99
CA ILE A 57 13.80 4.07 5.35
C ILE A 57 13.80 2.97 6.42
N TRP A 58 13.10 1.86 6.18
CA TRP A 58 12.89 0.81 7.17
C TRP A 58 13.69 -0.48 6.91
N GLY A 59 14.26 -0.63 5.70
CA GLY A 59 15.08 -1.80 5.31
C GLY A 59 14.33 -3.14 5.28
N ASP A 60 13.04 -3.16 5.61
CA ASP A 60 12.21 -4.36 5.74
C ASP A 60 11.05 -4.41 4.72
N GLY A 61 11.02 -3.44 3.80
CA GLY A 61 9.99 -3.30 2.78
C GLY A 61 8.67 -2.71 3.28
N GLY A 62 8.67 -2.08 4.46
CA GLY A 62 7.60 -1.20 4.92
C GLY A 62 7.68 0.19 4.28
N SER A 63 6.53 0.87 4.19
CA SER A 63 6.44 2.26 3.72
C SER A 63 6.76 3.25 4.85
N GLY A 64 7.23 4.44 4.49
CA GLY A 64 7.36 5.60 5.39
C GLY A 64 6.05 5.94 6.13
N ASP A 65 4.92 5.69 5.47
CA ASP A 65 3.57 5.74 6.05
C ASP A 65 2.89 4.36 5.97
N PRO A 66 2.78 3.62 7.09
CA PRO A 66 2.13 2.31 7.12
C PRO A 66 0.71 2.28 6.54
N ALA A 67 -0.03 3.40 6.60
CA ALA A 67 -1.38 3.49 6.04
C ALA A 67 -1.38 3.37 4.50
N GLN A 68 -0.31 3.81 3.82
CA GLN A 68 -0.25 3.78 2.37
C GLN A 68 -0.27 2.37 1.78
N LEU A 69 0.34 1.40 2.46
CA LEU A 69 0.28 0.01 2.00
C LEU A 69 -1.13 -0.58 2.14
N GLU A 70 -1.89 -0.14 3.14
CA GLU A 70 -3.30 -0.51 3.27
C GLU A 70 -4.15 0.14 2.17
N ASP A 71 -3.94 1.43 1.92
CA ASP A 71 -4.65 2.17 0.87
C ASP A 71 -4.39 1.59 -0.52
N PHE A 72 -3.15 1.22 -0.79
CA PHE A 72 -2.79 0.55 -2.04
C PHE A 72 -3.59 -0.74 -2.24
N LEU A 73 -3.78 -1.54 -1.18
CA LEU A 73 -4.57 -2.77 -1.25
C LEU A 73 -6.06 -2.50 -1.48
N VAL A 74 -6.59 -1.40 -0.97
CA VAL A 74 -7.97 -0.95 -1.24
C VAL A 74 -8.11 -0.62 -2.72
N VAL A 75 -7.24 0.23 -3.27
CA VAL A 75 -7.23 0.59 -4.70
C VAL A 75 -7.08 -0.65 -5.58
N ALA A 76 -6.17 -1.55 -5.21
CA ALA A 76 -5.95 -2.78 -5.97
C ALA A 76 -7.16 -3.71 -5.96
N ARG A 77 -7.89 -3.81 -4.84
CA ARG A 77 -9.13 -4.58 -4.76
C ARG A 77 -10.23 -3.97 -5.63
N GLU A 78 -10.37 -2.65 -5.63
CA GLU A 78 -11.38 -1.96 -6.44
C GLU A 78 -11.14 -2.16 -7.95
N LEU A 79 -9.88 -2.11 -8.38
CA LEU A 79 -9.53 -2.18 -9.80
C LEU A 79 -9.39 -3.60 -10.34
N LEU A 80 -8.81 -4.51 -9.55
CA LEU A 80 -8.45 -5.85 -10.01
C LEU A 80 -9.36 -6.95 -9.46
N GLY A 81 -10.38 -6.57 -8.68
CA GLY A 81 -11.24 -7.49 -7.95
C GLY A 81 -10.55 -8.10 -6.72
N ALA A 82 -11.28 -8.97 -6.01
CA ALA A 82 -10.75 -9.65 -4.83
C ALA A 82 -9.42 -10.36 -5.14
N PHE A 83 -8.46 -10.24 -4.21
CA PHE A 83 -7.30 -11.12 -4.22
C PHE A 83 -7.84 -12.52 -3.92
N GLY A 84 -7.70 -13.46 -4.86
CA GLY A 84 -8.15 -14.82 -4.64
C GLY A 84 -7.53 -15.34 -3.35
N ASP A 85 -8.35 -15.81 -2.42
CA ASP A 85 -7.87 -16.59 -1.30
C ASP A 85 -7.12 -17.78 -1.91
N ALA A 86 -5.81 -17.86 -1.68
CA ALA A 86 -5.05 -19.02 -2.08
C ALA A 86 -5.69 -20.25 -1.41
N SER A 87 -6.42 -21.04 -2.21
CA SER A 87 -6.86 -22.39 -1.85
C SER A 87 -5.71 -23.36 -2.02
#